data_AF-W2GEI3-F1
#
_entry.id   AF-W2GEI3-F1
#
_cell.length_a   1.000
_cell.length_b   1.000
_cell.length_c   1.000
_cell.angle_alpha   90.00
_cell.angle_beta   90.00
_cell.angle_gamma   90.00
#
_symmetry.space_group_name_H-M   'P 1'
#
loop_
_entity.id
_entity.type
_entity.pdbx_description
1 polymer ?
#
loop_
_entity_poly.entity_id
_entity_poly.type
_entity_poly.pdbx_seq_one_letter_code
_entity_poly.pdbx_strand_id
1 'polypeptide(L)' 'MAPDVLSNTSSGVDTLVTNWYLFTQWFPAVRMELKQVKRTAERSFIAFSTTSFTISALTMQI' A
#
# COMPACT_ATOMS: atom_id res chain seq x y z
N MET A 1 -9.41 14.89 -5.22
CA MET A 1 -9.13 13.45 -5.19
C MET A 1 -9.68 12.93 -3.86
N ALA A 2 -10.35 11.77 -3.84
CA ALA A 2 -11.19 11.25 -2.75
C ALA A 2 -10.72 11.61 -1.31
N PRO A 3 -11.25 12.68 -0.69
CA PRO A 3 -10.77 13.19 0.61
C PRO A 3 -11.16 12.28 1.78
N ASP A 4 -12.13 11.40 1.56
CA ASP A 4 -12.67 10.39 2.45
C ASP A 4 -11.81 9.11 2.51
N VAL A 5 -10.72 9.04 1.73
CA VAL A 5 -9.79 7.92 1.80
C VAL A 5 -9.05 7.93 3.13
N LEU A 6 -9.26 6.87 3.91
CA LEU A 6 -8.55 6.60 5.16
C LEU A 6 -7.46 5.55 4.90
N SER A 7 -6.26 5.79 5.43
CA SER A 7 -5.13 4.88 5.33
C SER A 7 -4.47 4.74 6.69
N ASN A 8 -4.76 3.63 7.39
CA ASN A 8 -4.35 3.41 8.78
C ASN A 8 -4.74 4.60 9.68
N THR A 9 -3.76 5.33 10.24
CA THR A 9 -3.97 6.53 11.08
C THR A 9 -4.00 7.84 10.28
N SER A 10 -3.83 7.77 8.96
CA SER A 10 -3.79 8.92 8.06
C SER A 10 -5.04 9.05 7.20
N SER A 11 -5.28 10.26 6.68
CA SER A 11 -6.38 10.56 5.76
C SER A 11 -5.85 11.24 4.50
N GLY A 12 -6.62 11.12 3.42
CA GLY A 12 -6.32 11.68 2.10
C GLY A 12 -5.48 10.75 1.22
N VAL A 13 -5.75 10.82 -0.07
CA VAL A 13 -5.03 10.05 -1.11
C VAL A 13 -3.55 10.42 -1.14
N ASP A 14 -3.20 11.69 -0.92
CA ASP A 14 -1.83 12.19 -1.05
C ASP A 14 -0.89 11.55 -0.02
N THR A 15 -1.36 11.36 1.22
CA THR A 15 -0.57 10.69 2.27
C THR A 15 -0.31 9.23 1.92
N LEU A 16 -1.33 8.52 1.41
CA LEU A 16 -1.19 7.13 0.97
C LEU A 16 -0.19 7.00 -0.18
N VAL A 17 -0.29 7.88 -1.19
CA VAL A 17 0.62 7.88 -2.34
C VAL A 17 2.05 8.20 -1.92
N THR A 18 2.23 9.18 -1.03
CA THR A 18 3.56 9.57 -0.53
C THR A 18 4.23 8.42 0.23
N ASN A 19 3.48 7.73 1.11
CA ASN A 19 4.00 6.59 1.85
C ASN A 19 4.41 5.45 0.91
N TRP A 20 3.58 5.15 -0.10
CA TRP A 20 3.92 4.15 -1.11
C TRP A 20 5.13 4.55 -1.95
N TYR A 21 5.24 5.82 -2.32
CA TYR A 21 6.40 6.35 -3.04
C TYR A 21 7.68 6.10 -2.24
N LEU A 22 7.74 6.54 -0.97
CA LEU A 22 8.90 6.32 -0.10
C LEU A 22 9.21 4.83 0.08
N PHE A 23 8.18 4.01 0.30
CA PHE A 23 8.33 2.57 0.44
C PHE A 23 8.98 1.92 -0.78
N THR A 24 8.54 2.29 -1.99
CA THR A 24 9.12 1.76 -3.24
C THR A 24 10.52 2.30 -3.56
N GLN A 25 10.91 3.45 -3.00
CA GLN A 25 12.28 3.97 -3.12
C GLN A 25 13.25 3.23 -2.20
N TRP A 26 12.83 2.90 -0.98
CA TRP A 26 13.70 2.21 -0.02
C TRP A 26 13.87 0.73 -0.32
N PHE A 27 12.82 0.05 -0.77
CA PHE A 27 12.88 -1.39 -1.03
C PHE A 27 12.94 -1.66 -2.53
N PRO A 28 14.06 -2.19 -3.06
CA PRO A 28 14.10 -2.62 -4.45
C PRO A 28 13.16 -3.82 -4.66
N ALA A 29 12.55 -3.88 -5.84
CA ALA A 29 11.72 -5.00 -6.28
C ALA A 29 10.49 -5.31 -5.37
N VAL A 30 9.81 -4.29 -4.87
CA VAL A 30 8.47 -4.47 -4.24
C VAL A 30 7.53 -5.14 -5.23
N ARG A 31 6.93 -6.27 -4.82
CA ARG A 31 5.90 -6.99 -5.58
C ARG A 31 4.58 -6.89 -4.85
N MET A 32 3.52 -6.55 -5.57
CA MET A 32 2.16 -6.53 -5.03
C MET A 32 1.29 -7.49 -5.83
N GLU A 33 0.64 -8.40 -5.13
CA GLU A 33 -0.25 -9.39 -5.73
C GLU A 33 -1.64 -9.26 -5.13
N LEU A 34 -2.63 -8.99 -5.98
CA LEU A 34 -4.04 -9.02 -5.60
C LEU A 34 -4.48 -10.48 -5.48
N LYS A 35 -4.80 -10.92 -4.27
CA LYS A 35 -5.22 -12.29 -3.97
C LYS A 35 -6.71 -12.49 -4.19
N GLN A 36 -7.52 -11.51 -3.78
CA GLN A 36 -8.97 -11.62 -3.84
C GLN A 36 -9.60 -10.23 -3.84
N VAL A 37 -10.74 -10.12 -4.50
CA VAL A 37 -11.66 -8.99 -4.34
C VAL A 37 -13.02 -9.57 -3.97
N LYS A 38 -13.58 -9.11 -2.84
CA LYS A 38 -14.91 -9.51 -2.36
C LYS A 38 -15.81 -8.29 -2.32
N ARG A 39 -16.91 -8.31 -3.04
CA ARG A 39 -17.97 -7.31 -2.89
C ARG A 39 -18.68 -7.49 -1.55
N THR A 40 -18.85 -6.42 -0.79
CA THR A 40 -19.51 -6.45 0.53
C THR A 40 -20.87 -5.77 0.53
N ALA A 41 -21.05 -4.75 -0.31
CA ALA A 41 -22.30 -4.04 -0.52
C ALA A 41 -22.42 -3.63 -2.00
N GLU A 42 -23.53 -2.99 -2.36
CA GLU A 42 -23.82 -2.63 -3.75
C GLU A 42 -22.68 -1.82 -4.41
N ARG A 43 -21.92 -1.03 -3.66
CA ARG A 43 -20.79 -0.24 -4.21
C ARG A 43 -19.52 -0.33 -3.37
N SER A 44 -19.34 -1.43 -2.65
CA SER A 44 -18.22 -1.58 -1.72
C SER A 44 -17.52 -2.92 -1.92
N PHE A 45 -16.19 -2.88 -1.88
CA PHE A 45 -15.32 -4.04 -2.07
C PHE A 45 -14.27 -4.09 -0.97
N ILE A 46 -13.90 -5.30 -0.59
CA ILE A 46 -12.70 -5.60 0.18
C ILE A 46 -11.73 -6.28 -0.76
N ALA A 47 -10.54 -5.71 -0.90
CA ALA A 47 -9.43 -6.31 -1.63
C ALA A 47 -8.43 -6.90 -0.63
N PHE A 48 -7.97 -8.11 -0.91
CA PHE A 48 -6.87 -8.75 -0.22
C PHE A 48 -5.67 -8.76 -1.14
N SER A 49 -4.57 -8.16 -0.70
CA SER A 49 -3.32 -8.15 -1.44
C SER A 49 -2.17 -8.62 -0.56
N THR A 50 -1.19 -9.28 -1.16
CA THR A 50 0.09 -9.56 -0.53
C THR A 50 1.12 -8.62 -1.14
N THR A 51 1.79 -7.84 -0.29
CA THR A 51 2.96 -7.06 -0.67
C THR A 51 4.19 -7.80 -0.18
N SER A 52 5.13 -8.07 -1.07
CA SER A 52 6.39 -8.77 -0.79
C SER A 52 7.56 -7.89 -1.18
N PHE A 53 8.54 -7.80 -0.29
CA PHE A 53 9.75 -7.01 -0.48
C PHE A 53 10.87 -7.65 0.33
N THR A 54 12.11 -7.33 -0.02
CA THR A 54 13.30 -7.87 0.66
C THR A 54 13.97 -6.77 1.47
N ILE A 55 14.24 -7.08 2.74
CA ILE A 55 15.07 -6.25 3.62
C ILE A 55 16.46 -6.86 3.61
N SER A 56 17.46 -6.09 3.19
CA SER A 56 18.86 -6.49 3.19
C SER A 56 19.66 -5.61 4.16
N ALA A 57 20.86 -6.03 4.54
CA ALA A 57 21.74 -5.21 5.37
C ALA A 57 22.03 -3.84 4.74
N LEU A 58 22.10 -3.74 3.40
CA LEU A 58 22.24 -2.47 2.67
C LEU A 58 21.02 -1.55 2.87
N THR A 59 19.82 -2.13 2.96
CA THR A 59 18.56 -1.39 3.17
C THR A 59 18.36 -0.92 4.61
N MET A 60 19.17 -1.41 5.56
CA MET A 60 19.12 -1.05 6.99
C MET A 60 20.24 -0.09 7.42
N GLN A 61 21.05 0.43 6.50
CA GLN A 61 22.13 1.41 6.79
C GLN A 61 21.63 2.87 6.84
N ILE A 62 20.32 3.07 7.02
CA ILE A 62 19.69 4.40 7.16
C ILE A 62 19.76 4.84 8.61
#